data_AF-A0A2W7B0H0-F1
#
_entry.id   AF-A0A2W7B0H0-F1
#
_cell.length_a   1.000
_cell.length_b   1.000
_cell.length_c   1.000
_cell.angle_alpha   90.00
_cell.angle_beta   90.00
_cell.angle_gamma   90.00
#
_symmetry.space_group_name_H-M   'P 1'
#
loop_
_entity.id
_entity.type
_entity.pdbx_description
1 polymer ?
#
loop_
_entity_poly.entity_id
_entity_poly.type
_entity_poly.pdbx_seq_one_letter_code
_entity_poly.pdbx_strand_id
1 'polypeptide(L)'
;MPLSRLTLIPYNPVERTFGWLEQHWRGSLLNSVETVVRFAESLTFKGNRPTVSLVTQAYETGVKLTQTAMADLEKQFHRLPGLEKWFVEITPQPA
;
A
#
# COMPACT_ATOMS: atom_id res chain seq x y z
N MET A 1 34.64 1.98 3.20
CA MET A 1 33.80 0.81 3.53
C MET A 1 32.34 1.26 3.58
N PRO A 2 31.52 1.03 2.53
CA PRO A 2 30.16 1.54 2.51
C PRO A 2 29.17 0.53 3.10
N LEU A 3 28.52 0.94 4.18
CA LEU A 3 27.30 0.33 4.71
C LEU A 3 26.09 0.81 3.87
N SER A 4 25.99 0.34 2.62
CA SER A 4 24.78 0.53 1.80
C SER A 4 23.85 -0.66 2.02
N ARG A 5 23.24 -0.70 3.19
CA ARG A 5 22.28 -1.72 3.62
C ARG A 5 20.95 -1.46 2.91
N LEU A 6 20.51 -2.42 2.09
CA LEU A 6 19.15 -2.63 1.57
C LEU A 6 18.63 -1.63 0.51
N THR A 7 19.20 -1.68 -0.69
CA THR A 7 18.48 -1.34 -1.95
C THR A 7 17.85 -2.59 -2.58
N LEU A 8 17.03 -3.30 -1.79
CA LEU A 8 16.10 -4.33 -2.27
C LEU A 8 14.73 -3.71 -2.01
N ILE A 9 13.97 -3.22 -3.00
CA ILE A 9 13.03 -4.00 -3.83
C ILE A 9 12.56 -3.02 -4.94
N PRO A 10 12.88 -3.23 -6.24
CA PRO A 10 12.37 -2.40 -7.34
C PRO A 10 10.95 -2.79 -7.75
N TYR A 11 10.06 -3.05 -6.81
CA TYR A 11 8.74 -3.58 -7.10
C TYR A 11 7.65 -2.68 -6.49
N ASN A 12 6.68 -2.33 -7.33
CA ASN A 12 5.40 -1.66 -7.08
C ASN A 12 5.39 -0.23 -6.46
N PRO A 13 4.69 0.76 -7.05
CA PRO A 13 4.53 2.11 -6.48
C PRO A 13 3.89 2.13 -5.07
N VAL A 14 3.12 1.10 -4.72
CA VAL A 14 2.53 0.92 -3.39
C VAL A 14 3.62 0.72 -2.33
N GLU A 15 4.55 -0.20 -2.54
CA GLU A 15 5.64 -0.49 -1.59
C GLU A 15 6.58 0.72 -1.41
N ARG A 16 6.82 1.46 -2.49
CA ARG A 16 7.59 2.71 -2.43
C ARG A 16 6.94 3.72 -1.48
N THR A 17 5.62 3.86 -1.52
CA THR A 17 4.91 4.81 -0.63
C THR A 17 5.06 4.41 0.83
N PHE A 18 5.02 3.11 1.15
CA PHE A 18 5.28 2.61 2.50
C PHE A 18 6.69 2.92 2.98
N GLY A 19 7.72 2.74 2.14
CA GLY A 19 9.10 3.09 2.51
C GLY A 19 9.30 4.57 2.82
N TRP A 20 8.57 5.45 2.12
CA TRP A 20 8.58 6.90 2.41
C TRP A 20 7.88 7.21 3.74
N LEU A 21 6.74 6.58 4.00
CA LEU A 21 6.02 6.71 5.26
C LEU A 21 6.86 6.17 6.44
N GLU A 22 7.63 5.09 6.21
CA GLU A 22 8.56 4.54 7.20
C GLU A 22 9.70 5.51 7.55
N GLN A 23 10.23 6.22 6.55
CA GLN A 23 11.24 7.24 6.79
C GLN A 23 10.65 8.49 7.46
N HIS A 24 9.42 8.87 7.11
CA HIS A 24 8.76 10.08 7.63
C HIS A 24 8.58 10.05 9.14
N TRP A 25 8.26 8.89 9.72
CA TRP A 25 8.10 8.75 11.16
C TRP A 25 9.37 8.31 11.91
N ARG A 26 10.55 8.17 11.25
CA ARG A 26 11.77 7.58 11.86
C ARG A 26 12.08 8.20 13.24
N GLY A 27 11.91 7.42 14.30
CA GLY A 27 12.17 7.81 15.68
C GLY A 27 11.02 8.53 16.41
N SER A 28 9.88 8.71 15.75
CA SER A 28 8.67 9.28 16.36
C SER A 28 7.89 8.22 17.13
N LEU A 29 7.30 8.61 18.26
CA LEU A 29 6.45 7.74 19.07
C LEU A 29 5.04 7.66 18.47
N LEU A 30 4.71 6.52 17.85
CA LEU A 30 3.37 6.19 17.37
C LEU A 30 2.51 5.62 18.51
N ASN A 31 2.30 6.42 19.55
CA ASN A 31 1.67 5.96 20.80
C ASN A 31 0.13 5.95 20.76
N SER A 32 -0.49 6.59 19.76
CA SER A 32 -1.94 6.75 19.65
C SER A 32 -2.37 6.67 18.18
N VAL A 33 -3.60 6.21 17.94
CA VAL A 33 -4.21 6.18 16.61
C VAL A 33 -4.26 7.59 16.00
N GLU A 34 -4.61 8.59 16.81
CA GLU A 34 -4.62 9.99 16.38
C GLU A 34 -3.24 10.43 15.88
N THR A 35 -2.18 10.14 16.64
CA THR A 35 -0.79 10.44 16.27
C THR A 35 -0.44 9.80 14.91
N VAL A 36 -0.78 8.53 14.72
CA VAL A 36 -0.53 7.81 13.46
C VAL A 36 -1.28 8.45 12.29
N VAL A 37 -2.55 8.80 12.47
CA VAL A 37 -3.36 9.47 11.43
C VAL A 37 -2.76 10.82 11.07
N ARG A 38 -2.37 11.64 12.06
CA ARG A 38 -1.72 12.94 11.83
C ARG A 38 -0.39 12.80 11.09
N PHE A 39 0.41 11.77 11.42
CA PHE A 39 1.64 11.48 10.68
C PHE A 39 1.35 11.10 9.23
N ALA A 40 0.35 10.25 8.99
CA ALA A 40 -0.07 9.89 7.63
C ALA A 40 -0.56 11.11 6.85
N GLU A 41 -1.36 12.01 7.44
CA GLU A 41 -1.87 13.24 6.80
C GLU A 41 -0.76 14.25 6.48
N SER A 42 0.27 14.32 7.34
CA SER A 42 1.40 15.22 7.17
C SER A 42 2.44 14.73 6.15
N LEU A 43 2.37 13.47 5.73
CA LEU A 43 3.24 12.93 4.69
C LEU A 43 3.04 13.74 3.40
N THR A 44 4.13 14.12 2.76
CA THR A 44 4.08 14.73 1.42
C THR A 44 4.86 13.83 0.48
N PHE A 45 4.18 13.16 -0.44
CA PHE A 45 4.80 12.29 -1.43
C PHE A 45 4.79 12.97 -2.79
N LYS A 46 5.98 13.25 -3.34
CA LYS A 46 6.16 13.98 -4.62
C LYS A 46 5.39 15.32 -4.69
N GLY A 47 5.24 16.01 -3.57
CA GLY A 47 4.49 17.28 -3.48
C GLY A 47 2.99 17.12 -3.24
N ASN A 48 2.47 15.89 -3.23
CA ASN A 48 1.05 15.61 -3.01
C ASN A 48 0.83 15.11 -1.58
N ARG A 49 -0.24 15.61 -0.95
CA ARG A 49 -0.70 15.12 0.36
C ARG A 49 -1.62 13.92 0.15
N PRO A 50 -1.49 12.84 0.95
CA PRO A 50 -2.36 11.69 0.85
C PRO A 50 -3.75 12.01 1.44
N THR A 51 -4.76 11.33 0.92
CA THR A 51 -6.08 11.25 1.57
C THR A 51 -6.04 10.13 2.60
N VAL A 52 -6.33 10.43 3.85
CA VAL A 52 -6.27 9.48 4.97
C VAL A 52 -7.68 9.27 5.54
N SER A 53 -8.08 8.01 5.67
CA SER A 53 -9.35 7.61 6.29
C SER A 53 -9.07 6.55 7.35
N LEU A 54 -9.57 6.77 8.57
CA LEU A 54 -9.50 5.78 9.65
C LEU A 54 -10.66 4.78 9.52
N VAL A 55 -10.35 3.50 9.41
CA VAL A 55 -11.34 2.43 9.42
C VAL A 55 -11.38 1.79 10.81
N THR A 56 -12.47 2.00 11.53
CA THR A 56 -12.68 1.46 12.90
C THR A 56 -13.46 0.15 12.92
N GLN A 57 -13.93 -0.31 11.75
CA GLN A 57 -14.68 -1.55 11.61
C GLN A 57 -13.79 -2.74 11.98
N ALA A 58 -14.36 -3.69 12.72
CA ALA A 58 -13.68 -4.94 13.03
C ALA A 58 -13.41 -5.69 11.73
N TYR A 59 -12.14 -6.00 11.46
CA TYR A 59 -11.77 -6.81 10.31
C TYR A 59 -12.10 -8.27 10.61
N GLU A 60 -13.14 -8.80 9.98
CA GLU A 60 -13.52 -10.21 10.14
C GLU A 60 -12.43 -11.12 9.58
N THR A 61 -11.70 -11.79 10.46
CA THR A 61 -10.66 -12.75 10.08
C THR A 61 -11.27 -14.08 9.67
N GLY A 62 -10.73 -14.72 8.63
CA GLY A 62 -11.21 -16.03 8.15
C GLY A 62 -12.24 -15.94 7.01
N VAL A 63 -12.63 -14.72 6.62
CA VAL A 63 -13.43 -14.50 5.42
C VAL A 63 -12.58 -14.82 4.19
N LYS A 64 -13.00 -15.82 3.42
CA LYS A 64 -12.40 -16.14 2.12
C LYS A 64 -13.21 -15.46 1.03
N LEU A 65 -12.52 -14.79 0.11
CA LEU A 65 -13.15 -14.25 -1.09
C LEU A 65 -13.82 -15.39 -1.87
N THR A 66 -15.10 -15.24 -2.18
CA THR A 66 -15.82 -16.22 -2.99
C THR A 66 -15.28 -16.22 -4.42
N GLN A 67 -15.39 -17.35 -5.13
CA GLN A 67 -14.93 -17.45 -6.52
C GLN A 67 -15.65 -16.43 -7.42
N THR A 68 -16.93 -16.18 -7.16
CA THR A 68 -17.72 -15.17 -7.88
C THR A 68 -17.16 -13.76 -7.69
N ALA A 69 -16.81 -13.38 -6.45
CA ALA A 69 -16.22 -12.08 -6.18
C ALA A 69 -14.81 -11.94 -6.78
N MET A 70 -14.02 -13.01 -6.77
CA MET A 70 -12.71 -13.04 -7.41
C MET A 70 -12.82 -12.91 -8.94
N ALA A 71 -13.82 -13.52 -9.56
CA ALA A 71 -14.06 -13.42 -11.00
C ALA A 71 -14.41 -11.98 -11.44
N ASP A 72 -15.13 -11.23 -10.61
CA ASP A 72 -15.40 -9.81 -10.89
C ASP A 72 -14.14 -8.94 -10.77
N LEU A 73 -13.27 -9.23 -9.82
CA LEU A 73 -11.97 -8.56 -9.70
C LEU A 73 -11.04 -8.91 -10.87
N GLU A 74 -11.05 -10.15 -11.35
CA GLU A 74 -10.20 -10.59 -12.45
C GLU A 74 -10.49 -9.86 -13.78
N LYS A 75 -11.70 -9.33 -13.97
CA LYS A 75 -12.03 -8.45 -15.12
C LYS A 75 -11.22 -7.14 -15.12
N GLN A 76 -10.78 -6.68 -13.96
CA GLN A 76 -10.00 -5.44 -13.81
C GLN A 76 -8.49 -5.70 -13.78
N PHE A 77 -8.08 -6.94 -13.54
CA PHE A 77 -6.68 -7.33 -13.46
C PHE A 77 -6.11 -7.61 -14.85
N HIS A 78 -5.11 -6.82 -15.22
CA HIS A 78 -4.35 -7.05 -16.44
C HIS A 78 -3.19 -8.00 -16.11
N ARG A 79 -3.26 -9.24 -16.65
CA ARG A 79 -2.22 -10.26 -16.48
C ARG A 79 -1.34 -10.29 -17.73
N LEU A 80 -0.04 -10.17 -17.53
CA LEU A 80 0.94 -10.26 -18.61
C LEU A 80 1.29 -11.74 -18.87
N PRO A 81 1.21 -12.22 -20.12
CA PRO A 81 1.57 -13.59 -20.44
C PRO A 81 3.07 -13.82 -20.19
N GLY A 82 3.40 -14.86 -19.41
CA GLY A 82 4.78 -15.23 -19.06
C GLY A 82 5.23 -14.83 -17.65
N LEU A 83 4.40 -14.13 -16.88
CA LEU A 83 4.65 -13.82 -15.47
C LEU A 83 3.85 -14.72 -14.51
N GLU A 84 4.32 -14.84 -13.27
CA GLU A 84 3.67 -15.67 -12.26
C GLU A 84 2.30 -15.13 -11.84
N LYS A 85 1.50 -15.99 -11.20
CA LYS A 85 0.11 -15.72 -10.79
C LYS A 85 -0.11 -14.39 -10.06
N TRP A 86 0.88 -13.87 -9.35
CA TRP A 86 0.77 -12.69 -8.49
C TRP A 86 1.15 -11.39 -9.19
N PHE A 87 1.66 -11.45 -10.42
CA PHE A 87 1.94 -10.25 -11.23
C PHE A 87 0.66 -9.80 -11.93
N VAL A 88 0.05 -8.77 -11.37
CA VAL A 88 -1.17 -8.14 -11.89
C VAL A 88 -0.94 -6.65 -12.01
N GLU A 89 -1.36 -6.08 -13.13
CA GLU A 89 -1.47 -4.63 -13.31
C GLU A 89 -2.94 -4.22 -13.06
N ILE A 90 -3.12 -3.18 -12.24
CA ILE A 90 -4.43 -2.61 -11.92
C ILE A 90 -4.42 -1.18 -12.41
N THR A 91 -5.25 -0.89 -13.41
CA THR A 91 -5.45 0.46 -13.91
C THR A 91 -6.59 1.12 -13.13
N PRO A 92 -6.36 2.27 -12.49
CA PRO A 92 -7.43 2.98 -11.81
C PRO A 92 -8.44 3.48 -12.84
N GLN A 93 -9.71 3.15 -12.65
CA GLN A 93 -10.76 3.76 -13.45
C GLN A 93 -10.90 5.24 -13.02
N PRO A 94 -10.98 6.19 -13.97
CA PRO A 94 -11.23 7.58 -13.61
C PRO A 94 -12.57 7.69 -12.87
N ALA A 95 -12.56 8.48 -11.80
CA ALA A 95 -13.71 8.72 -10.92
C ALA A 95 -14.84 9.50 -11.64
#